data_AF-A0AAW5KGH4-F1
#
_entry.id   AF-A0AAW5KGH4-F1
#
_cell.length_a   1.000
_cell.length_b   1.000
_cell.length_c   1.000
_cell.angle_alpha   90.00
_cell.angle_beta   90.00
_cell.angle_gamma   90.00
#
_symmetry.space_group_name_H-M   'P 1'
#
loop_
_entity.id
_entity.type
_entity.pdbx_description
1 polymer ?
#
loop_
_entity_poly.entity_id
_entity_poly.type
_entity_poly.pdbx_seq_one_letter_code
_entity_poly.pdbx_strand_id
1 'polypeptide(L)'
;GVVPPLGEGGAIPLRREAERLLSPAFARQTEAMWARDRDLLRALAASARFGEMPLWGYVNDVDADEQKQFSALCALPGDGTGFAAFRGTDNTLVG
;
A
#
# COMPACT_ATOMS: atom_id res chain seq x y z
N GLY A 1 -2.73 -5.15 -8.55
CA GLY A 1 -2.24 -4.78 -7.21
C GLY A 1 -3.30 -5.08 -6.16
N VAL A 2 -2.96 -4.84 -4.90
CA VAL A 2 -3.90 -4.83 -3.77
C VAL A 2 -4.77 -3.56 -3.87
N VAL A 3 -4.13 -2.41 -4.09
CA VAL A 3 -4.78 -1.13 -4.40
C VAL A 3 -5.00 -0.95 -5.92
N PRO A 4 -6.09 -0.28 -6.36
CA PRO A 4 -6.38 -0.06 -7.78
C PRO A 4 -5.33 0.85 -8.45
N PRO A 5 -5.02 0.62 -9.73
CA PRO A 5 -4.05 1.44 -10.48
C PRO A 5 -4.49 2.90 -10.65
N LEU A 6 -3.54 3.75 -11.07
CA LEU A 6 -3.86 5.11 -11.46
C LEU A 6 -4.81 5.12 -12.68
N GLY A 7 -5.93 5.83 -12.57
CA GLY A 7 -6.94 5.92 -13.63
C GLY A 7 -7.92 4.75 -13.72
N GLU A 8 -7.79 3.73 -12.86
CA GLU A 8 -8.63 2.54 -12.87
C GLU A 8 -9.21 2.22 -11.49
N GLY A 9 -10.52 1.94 -11.43
CA GLY A 9 -11.21 1.57 -10.19
C GLY A 9 -11.37 2.73 -9.19
N GLY A 10 -12.45 2.70 -8.40
CA GLY A 10 -12.65 3.66 -7.32
C GLY A 10 -11.69 3.40 -6.14
N ALA A 11 -11.52 4.39 -5.27
CA ALA A 11 -10.73 4.22 -4.05
C ALA A 11 -11.32 3.13 -3.15
N ILE A 12 -10.46 2.37 -2.47
CA ILE A 12 -10.88 1.25 -1.62
C ILE A 12 -10.39 1.42 -0.17
N PRO A 13 -11.17 1.01 0.84
CA PRO A 13 -10.75 1.17 2.24
C PRO A 13 -9.48 0.38 2.56
N LEU A 14 -8.57 0.97 3.33
CA LEU A 14 -7.35 0.33 3.81
C LEU A 14 -7.64 -1.00 4.50
N ARG A 15 -8.70 -1.08 5.32
CA ARG A 15 -9.09 -2.32 6.03
C ARG A 15 -9.26 -3.50 5.08
N ARG A 16 -9.99 -3.30 3.98
CA ARG A 16 -10.28 -4.34 2.99
C ARG A 16 -8.99 -4.96 2.47
N GLU A 17 -8.01 -4.11 2.16
CA GLU A 17 -6.75 -4.56 1.59
C GLU A 17 -5.77 -5.12 2.62
N ALA A 18 -5.76 -4.58 3.84
CA ALA A 18 -5.01 -5.17 4.95
C ALA A 18 -5.51 -6.58 5.28
N GLU A 19 -6.84 -6.78 5.35
CA GLU A 19 -7.46 -8.09 5.56
C GLU A 19 -7.13 -9.06 4.42
N ARG A 20 -7.16 -8.58 3.17
CA ARG A 20 -6.79 -9.39 2.00
C ARG A 20 -5.34 -9.82 2.04
N LEU A 21 -4.40 -8.93 2.38
CA LEU A 21 -2.98 -9.25 2.54
C LEU A 21 -2.72 -10.28 3.65
N LEU A 22 -3.50 -10.21 4.74
CA LEU A 22 -3.41 -11.13 5.86
C LEU A 22 -4.15 -12.45 5.62
N SER A 23 -4.93 -12.57 4.55
CA SER A 23 -5.70 -13.77 4.24
C SER A 23 -4.80 -14.93 3.77
N PRO A 24 -5.23 -16.19 3.97
CA PRO A 24 -4.49 -17.36 3.47
C PRO A 24 -4.21 -17.32 1.96
N ALA A 25 -5.09 -16.68 1.18
CA ALA A 25 -4.94 -16.55 -0.27
C ALA A 25 -3.68 -15.77 -0.68
N PHE A 26 -3.17 -14.88 0.18
CA PHE A 26 -1.99 -14.05 -0.06
C PHE A 26 -0.79 -14.47 0.81
N ALA A 27 -0.88 -15.58 1.54
CA ALA A 27 0.16 -16.00 2.48
C ALA A 27 1.55 -16.10 1.83
N ARG A 28 1.63 -16.68 0.63
CA ARG A 28 2.90 -16.80 -0.12
C ARG A 28 3.48 -15.45 -0.54
N GLN A 29 2.65 -14.50 -0.95
CA GLN A 29 3.12 -13.16 -1.33
C GLN A 29 3.56 -12.32 -0.13
N THR A 30 3.10 -12.66 1.07
CA THR A 30 3.45 -11.96 2.32
C THR A 30 4.46 -12.72 3.18
N GLU A 31 5.01 -13.85 2.71
CA GLU A 31 6.03 -14.63 3.42
C GLU A 31 7.27 -13.80 3.78
N ALA A 32 7.64 -12.84 2.94
CA ALA A 32 8.77 -11.94 3.18
C ALA A 32 8.45 -10.78 4.16
N MET A 33 7.18 -10.58 4.54
CA MET A 33 6.82 -9.52 5.48
C MET A 33 7.30 -9.84 6.89
N TRP A 34 7.85 -8.84 7.58
CA TRP A 34 8.24 -9.01 8.97
C TRP A 34 7.00 -9.18 9.86
N ALA A 35 7.15 -9.88 10.98
CA ALA A 35 6.04 -10.09 11.92
C ALA A 35 5.40 -8.76 12.37
N ARG A 36 6.24 -7.74 12.59
CA ARG A 36 5.80 -6.38 12.94
C ARG A 36 4.92 -5.73 11.87
N ASP A 37 5.17 -6.00 10.59
CA ASP A 37 4.36 -5.44 9.50
C ASP A 37 2.97 -6.06 9.51
N ARG A 38 2.87 -7.36 9.83
CA ARG A 38 1.59 -8.05 9.99
C ARG A 38 0.80 -7.50 11.17
N ASP A 39 1.47 -7.23 12.29
CA ASP A 39 0.84 -6.61 13.45
C ASP A 39 0.36 -5.18 13.15
N LEU A 40 1.17 -4.42 12.41
CA LEU A 40 0.79 -3.08 11.96
C LEU A 40 -0.42 -3.13 11.02
N LEU A 41 -0.46 -4.04 10.05
CA LEU A 41 -1.62 -4.21 9.16
C LEU A 41 -2.89 -4.54 9.94
N ARG A 42 -2.81 -5.41 10.96
CA ARG A 42 -3.95 -5.72 11.85
C ARG A 42 -4.41 -4.47 12.62
N ALA A 43 -3.47 -3.70 13.16
CA ALA A 43 -3.78 -2.48 13.90
C ALA A 43 -4.43 -1.41 13.00
N LEU A 44 -3.93 -1.25 11.76
CA LEU A 44 -4.50 -0.34 10.78
C LEU A 44 -5.90 -0.75 10.36
N ALA A 45 -6.12 -2.05 10.08
CA ALA A 45 -7.43 -2.60 9.74
C ALA A 45 -8.47 -2.38 10.86
N ALA A 46 -8.07 -2.60 12.11
CA ALA A 46 -8.95 -2.43 13.29
C ALA A 46 -9.20 -0.96 13.65
N SER A 47 -8.40 -0.02 13.15
CA SER A 47 -8.56 1.40 13.46
C SER A 47 -9.78 2.00 12.75
N ALA A 48 -10.62 2.72 13.50
CA ALA A 48 -11.71 3.51 12.92
C ALA A 48 -11.19 4.64 12.01
N ARG A 49 -10.04 5.24 12.36
CA ARG A 49 -9.45 6.33 11.56
C ARG A 49 -8.76 5.80 10.31
N PHE A 50 -7.88 4.82 10.46
CA PHE A 50 -7.04 4.37 9.34
C PHE A 50 -7.72 3.31 8.47
N GLY A 51 -8.54 2.42 9.04
CA GLY A 51 -9.16 1.33 8.31
C GLY A 51 -10.12 1.79 7.22
N GLU A 52 -10.78 2.94 7.43
CA GLU A 52 -11.70 3.54 6.46
C GLU A 52 -11.01 4.50 5.48
N MET A 53 -9.70 4.75 5.61
CA MET A 53 -8.98 5.61 4.67
C MET A 53 -9.02 5.00 3.26
N PRO A 54 -9.57 5.71 2.27
CA PRO A 54 -9.54 5.26 0.89
C PRO A 54 -8.12 5.27 0.34
N LEU A 55 -7.71 4.15 -0.24
CA LEU A 55 -6.47 3.94 -0.99
C LEU A 55 -6.75 3.91 -2.49
N TRP A 56 -5.92 4.56 -3.28
CA TRP A 56 -6.05 4.60 -4.74
C TRP A 56 -4.72 4.93 -5.43
N GLY A 57 -4.71 4.83 -6.77
CA GLY A 57 -3.60 5.32 -7.59
C GLY A 57 -2.30 4.54 -7.40
N TYR A 58 -2.40 3.23 -7.19
CA TYR A 58 -1.22 2.40 -6.99
C TYR A 58 -0.41 2.30 -8.28
N VAL A 59 0.89 2.58 -8.16
CA VAL A 59 1.87 2.39 -9.22
C VAL A 59 2.96 1.47 -8.69
N ASN A 60 3.34 0.48 -9.50
CA ASN A 60 4.49 -0.37 -9.25
C ASN A 60 5.31 -0.46 -10.53
N ASP A 61 6.44 0.22 -10.53
CA ASP A 61 7.31 0.38 -11.68
C ASP A 61 8.68 -0.21 -11.33
N VAL A 62 8.98 -1.36 -11.93
CA VAL A 62 10.21 -2.11 -11.70
C VAL A 62 10.84 -2.34 -13.06
N ASP A 63 11.99 -1.73 -13.27
CA ASP A 63 12.79 -1.86 -14.49
C ASP A 63 14.19 -2.36 -14.11
N ALA A 64 14.52 -3.56 -14.57
CA ALA A 64 15.80 -4.20 -14.26
C ALA A 64 16.97 -3.59 -15.06
N ASP A 65 16.69 -3.09 -16.26
CA ASP A 65 17.71 -2.51 -17.15
C ASP A 65 18.09 -1.10 -16.65
N GLU A 66 17.10 -0.34 -16.19
CA GLU A 66 17.30 0.98 -15.56
C GLU A 66 17.64 0.91 -14.06
N GLN A 67 17.76 -0.30 -13.49
CA GLN A 67 17.95 -0.54 -12.03
C GLN A 67 16.91 0.17 -11.14
N LYS A 68 15.72 0.41 -11.69
CA LYS A 68 14.64 1.15 -11.04
C LYS A 68 13.74 0.19 -10.28
N GLN A 69 13.50 0.43 -8.99
CA GLN A 69 12.35 -0.17 -8.30
C GLN A 69 11.62 0.91 -7.52
N PHE A 70 10.44 1.27 -8.01
CA PHE A 70 9.61 2.32 -7.47
C PHE A 70 8.18 1.83 -7.28
N SER A 71 7.58 2.17 -6.15
CA SER A 71 6.14 1.99 -5.94
C SER A 71 5.55 3.24 -5.29
N ALA A 72 4.31 3.54 -5.63
CA ALA A 72 3.55 4.64 -5.05
C ALA A 72 2.10 4.24 -4.77
N LEU A 73 1.48 4.84 -3.76
CA LEU A 73 0.03 4.81 -3.55
C LEU A 73 -0.45 6.10 -2.90
N CYS A 74 -1.73 6.42 -3.09
CA CYS A 74 -2.39 7.54 -2.45
C CYS A 74 -3.37 7.07 -1.37
N ALA A 75 -3.49 7.84 -0.29
CA ALA A 75 -4.46 7.68 0.78
C ALA A 75 -5.21 9.00 1.04
N LEU A 76 -6.50 8.93 1.38
CA LEU A 76 -7.31 10.10 1.74
C LEU A 76 -7.61 10.10 3.25
N PRO A 77 -7.11 11.08 4.03
CA PRO A 77 -7.33 11.11 5.49
C PRO A 77 -8.71 11.60 5.93
N GLY A 78 -9.49 12.18 5.02
CA GLY A 78 -10.81 12.75 5.33
C GLY A 78 -10.79 14.23 5.76
N ASP A 79 -9.63 14.88 5.75
CA ASP A 79 -9.46 16.32 6.04
C ASP A 79 -9.37 17.20 4.79
N GLY A 80 -9.73 16.63 3.63
CA GLY A 80 -9.62 17.29 2.32
C GLY A 80 -8.23 17.22 1.69
N THR A 81 -7.24 16.62 2.37
CA THR A 81 -5.91 16.41 1.80
C THR A 81 -5.78 15.04 1.13
N GLY A 82 -4.76 14.89 0.28
CA GLY A 82 -4.30 13.61 -0.24
C GLY A 82 -2.88 13.33 0.22
N PHE A 83 -2.63 12.12 0.68
CA PHE A 83 -1.30 11.66 1.09
C PHE A 83 -0.75 10.67 0.07
N ALA A 84 0.45 10.91 -0.44
CA ALA A 84 1.14 9.98 -1.34
C ALA A 84 2.31 9.31 -0.60
N ALA A 85 2.31 7.98 -0.61
CA ALA A 85 3.39 7.16 -0.06
C ALA A 85 4.22 6.59 -1.22
N PHE A 86 5.54 6.59 -1.06
CA PHE A 86 6.50 6.12 -2.06
C PHE A 86 7.49 5.13 -1.46
N ARG A 87 7.95 4.17 -2.26
CA ARG A 87 9.00 3.21 -1.91
C ARG A 87 9.98 3.08 -3.08
N GLY A 88 11.25 3.37 -2.84
CA GLY A 88 12.37 3.25 -3.79
C GLY A 88 13.35 2.13 -3.43
N THR A 89 14.50 2.07 -4.11
CA THR A 89 15.63 1.17 -3.79
C THR A 89 16.68 1.79 -2.87
N ASP A 90 16.71 3.11 -2.73
CA ASP A 90 17.68 3.81 -1.89
C ASP A 90 16.99 4.54 -0.73
N ASN A 91 17.65 4.54 0.44
CA ASN A 91 17.22 5.29 1.63
C ASN A 91 17.35 6.83 1.47
N THR A 92 17.56 7.32 0.25
CA THR A 92 17.66 8.73 -0.08
C THR A 92 16.41 9.18 -0.81
N LEU A 93 15.81 10.29 -0.36
CA LEU A 93 14.73 11.02 -1.07
C LEU A 93 15.21 11.64 -2.41
N VAL A 94 16.41 11.26 -2.85
CA VAL A 94 17.05 11.72 -4.08
C VAL A 94 17.26 10.47 -4.89
N GLY A 95 16.45 10.32 -5.94
CA GLY A 95 16.79 9.53 -7.12
C GLY A 95 17.62 10.36 -8.08
#